data_AF-A0A1S4DAT4-F1
#
_entry.id   AF-A0A1S4DAT4-F1
#
_cell.length_a   1.000
_cell.length_b   1.000
_cell.length_c   1.000
_cell.angle_alpha   90.00
_cell.angle_beta   90.00
_cell.angle_gamma   90.00
#
_symmetry.space_group_name_H-M   'P 1'
#
loop_
_entity.id
_entity.type
_entity.pdbx_description
1 polymer ?
#
loop_
_entity_poly.entity_id
_entity_poly.type
_entity_poly.pdbx_seq_one_letter_code
_entity_poly.pdbx_strand_id
1 'polypeptide(L)'
;MEVDMNVKELLVIGYSNILIHKVQGEWSTKIVKILPYLHWVKESWKKFRKIEFKHVPRIQNEFANALATLSSMIQHPNKNYINPIDIEIRDQHAYCFHVYEEPDGKPWYHGIRKFLATREYPKNATNGQKRALRRLANQFFLNGDVMYKRTPDLGLLRCVDAAEATMLLEEIHAGT
;
A
#
# COMPACT_ATOMS: atom_id res chain seq x y z
N MET A 1 -23.57 -15.11 17.74
CA MET A 1 -24.24 -13.85 18.13
C MET A 1 -25.45 -13.57 17.26
N GLU A 2 -25.36 -13.12 16.00
CA GLU A 2 -26.60 -12.86 15.22
C GLU A 2 -27.33 -14.12 14.72
N VAL A 3 -26.58 -15.18 14.41
CA VAL A 3 -27.15 -16.50 14.06
C VAL A 3 -28.01 -17.08 15.19
N ASP A 4 -27.71 -16.71 16.43
CA ASP A 4 -28.42 -17.18 17.63
C ASP A 4 -29.63 -16.27 17.98
N MET A 5 -29.80 -15.15 17.28
CA MET A 5 -30.85 -14.15 17.51
C MET A 5 -32.03 -14.26 16.53
N ASN A 6 -32.09 -15.34 15.72
CA ASN A 6 -33.13 -15.57 14.70
C ASN A 6 -33.27 -14.43 13.66
N VAL A 7 -32.17 -13.72 13.41
CA VAL A 7 -32.09 -12.67 12.38
C VAL A 7 -32.12 -13.33 11.00
N LYS A 8 -33.06 -12.92 10.14
CA LYS A 8 -33.22 -13.47 8.79
C LYS A 8 -32.56 -12.62 7.70
N GLU A 9 -32.43 -11.32 7.96
CA GLU A 9 -31.87 -10.34 7.02
C GLU A 9 -30.81 -9.52 7.73
N LEU A 10 -29.65 -9.34 7.09
CA LEU A 10 -28.49 -8.70 7.70
C LEU A 10 -27.94 -7.59 6.78
N LEU A 11 -27.69 -6.41 7.35
CA LEU A 11 -26.95 -5.34 6.71
C LEU A 11 -25.58 -5.19 7.38
N VAL A 12 -24.52 -5.57 6.67
CA VAL A 12 -23.14 -5.48 7.15
C VAL A 12 -22.55 -4.15 6.72
N ILE A 13 -22.23 -3.30 7.70
CA ILE A 13 -21.60 -2.00 7.47
C ILE A 13 -20.12 -2.09 7.86
N GLY A 14 -19.23 -1.62 6.98
CA GLY A 14 -17.79 -1.59 7.27
C GLY A 14 -17.06 -0.45 6.56
N TYR A 15 -15.93 -0.03 7.13
CA TYR A 15 -15.08 0.99 6.51
C TYR A 15 -13.98 0.42 5.60
N SER A 16 -13.76 -0.89 5.62
CA SER A 16 -12.74 -1.51 4.78
C SER A 16 -13.33 -1.92 3.44
N ASN A 17 -13.18 -1.03 2.45
CA ASN A 17 -13.66 -1.28 1.10
C ASN A 17 -13.05 -2.57 0.51
N ILE A 18 -11.76 -2.82 0.79
CA ILE A 18 -11.05 -4.03 0.35
C ILE A 18 -11.72 -5.29 0.88
N LEU A 19 -12.07 -5.33 2.17
CA LEU A 19 -12.68 -6.52 2.78
C LEU A 19 -14.10 -6.74 2.27
N ILE A 20 -14.88 -5.68 2.10
CA ILE A 20 -16.24 -5.75 1.55
C ILE A 20 -16.23 -6.39 0.15
N HIS A 21 -15.42 -5.86 -0.78
CA HIS A 21 -15.33 -6.40 -2.14
C HIS A 21 -14.77 -7.83 -2.18
N LYS A 22 -13.86 -8.20 -1.27
CA LYS A 22 -13.34 -9.57 -1.16
C LYS A 22 -14.41 -10.56 -0.67
N VAL A 23 -15.23 -10.16 0.31
CA VAL A 23 -16.31 -11.00 0.84
C VAL A 23 -17.40 -11.20 -0.22
N GLN A 24 -17.75 -10.14 -0.96
CA GLN A 24 -18.70 -10.21 -2.09
C GLN A 24 -18.18 -11.05 -3.27
N GLY A 25 -16.87 -11.34 -3.30
CA GLY A 25 -16.24 -12.12 -4.37
C GLY A 25 -15.90 -11.30 -5.62
N GLU A 26 -16.04 -9.98 -5.55
CA GLU A 26 -15.69 -9.07 -6.64
C GLU A 26 -14.17 -8.99 -6.80
N TRP A 27 -13.41 -9.08 -5.71
CA TRP A 27 -11.96 -8.98 -5.70
C TRP A 27 -11.29 -10.27 -5.23
N SER A 28 -10.26 -10.71 -5.95
CA SER A 28 -9.42 -11.84 -5.56
C SER A 28 -8.35 -11.44 -4.52
N THR A 29 -7.92 -12.38 -3.68
CA THR A 29 -6.85 -12.15 -2.70
C THR A 29 -5.70 -13.13 -2.91
N LYS A 30 -4.48 -12.60 -3.06
CA LYS A 30 -3.23 -13.41 -3.06
C LYS A 30 -2.74 -13.72 -1.64
N ILE A 31 -3.34 -13.08 -0.63
CA ILE A 31 -2.97 -13.26 0.78
C ILE A 31 -3.63 -14.55 1.29
N VAL A 32 -2.86 -15.64 1.33
CA VAL A 32 -3.32 -16.98 1.76
C VAL A 32 -3.91 -16.96 3.18
N LYS A 33 -3.35 -16.14 4.07
CA LYS A 33 -3.81 -16.03 5.48
C LYS A 33 -5.24 -15.55 5.64
N ILE A 34 -5.81 -14.85 4.65
CA ILE A 34 -7.17 -14.31 4.69
C ILE A 34 -8.21 -15.34 4.20
N LEU A 35 -7.79 -16.35 3.43
CA LEU A 35 -8.69 -17.34 2.83
C LEU A 35 -9.57 -18.09 3.86
N PRO A 36 -9.06 -18.54 5.03
CA PRO A 36 -9.90 -19.20 6.02
C PRO A 36 -11.04 -18.32 6.52
N TYR A 37 -10.78 -17.02 6.71
CA TYR A 37 -11.78 -16.06 7.15
C TYR A 37 -12.84 -15.80 6.09
N LEU A 38 -12.44 -15.64 4.82
CA LEU A 38 -13.40 -15.48 3.72
C LEU A 38 -14.28 -16.71 3.56
N HIS A 39 -13.70 -17.91 3.68
CA HIS A 39 -14.47 -19.15 3.66
C HIS A 39 -15.48 -19.19 4.81
N TRP A 40 -15.06 -18.87 6.03
CA TRP A 40 -15.93 -18.88 7.20
C TRP A 40 -17.08 -17.86 7.09
N VAL A 41 -16.80 -16.65 6.57
CA VAL A 41 -17.84 -15.63 6.31
C VAL A 41 -18.84 -16.14 5.27
N LYS A 42 -18.38 -16.79 4.20
CA LYS A 42 -19.25 -17.39 3.17
C LYS A 42 -20.10 -18.55 3.71
N GLU A 43 -19.56 -19.38 4.58
CA GLU A 43 -20.37 -20.42 5.24
C GLU A 43 -21.40 -19.82 6.19
N SER A 44 -21.05 -18.74 6.89
CA SER A 44 -21.97 -18.03 7.78
C SER A 44 -23.09 -17.31 7.01
N TRP A 45 -22.78 -16.79 5.82
CA TRP A 45 -23.74 -16.15 4.91
C TRP A 45 -24.94 -17.05 4.61
N LYS A 46 -24.71 -18.35 4.37
CA LYS A 46 -25.77 -19.32 4.00
C LYS A 46 -26.91 -19.44 5.02
N LYS A 47 -26.70 -18.96 6.24
CA LYS A 47 -27.68 -19.00 7.33
C LYS A 47 -28.70 -17.86 7.25
N PHE A 48 -28.43 -16.82 6.46
CA PHE A 48 -29.31 -15.66 6.32
C PHE A 48 -30.08 -15.74 5.00
N ARG A 49 -31.35 -15.30 5.01
CA ARG A 49 -32.18 -15.21 3.80
C ARG A 49 -31.69 -14.11 2.87
N LYS A 50 -31.26 -12.99 3.45
CA LYS A 50 -30.75 -11.82 2.73
C LYS A 50 -29.59 -11.22 3.50
N ILE A 51 -28.54 -10.85 2.79
CA ILE A 51 -27.43 -10.10 3.36
C ILE A 51 -26.99 -9.03 2.36
N GLU A 52 -26.75 -7.83 2.88
CA GLU A 52 -26.24 -6.69 2.11
C GLU A 52 -24.96 -6.18 2.77
N PHE A 53 -24.02 -5.73 1.94
CA PHE A 53 -22.78 -5.13 2.41
C PHE A 53 -22.74 -3.67 1.98
N LYS A 54 -22.44 -2.78 2.92
CA LYS A 54 -22.35 -1.34 2.66
C LYS A 54 -21.03 -0.79 3.17
N HIS A 55 -20.29 -0.16 2.28
CA HIS A 55 -19.13 0.63 2.64
C HIS A 55 -19.54 2.00 3.19
N VAL A 56 -18.92 2.42 4.29
CA VAL A 56 -19.05 3.77 4.84
C VAL A 56 -17.67 4.34 5.21
N PRO A 57 -17.46 5.66 5.10
CA PRO A 57 -16.22 6.28 5.59
C PRO A 57 -15.95 5.94 7.07
N ARG A 58 -14.67 5.90 7.46
CA ARG A 58 -14.25 5.53 8.82
C ARG A 58 -14.95 6.34 9.91
N ILE A 59 -15.19 7.64 9.67
CA ILE A 59 -15.88 8.54 10.61
C ILE A 59 -17.33 8.12 10.88
N GLN A 60 -17.96 7.40 9.94
CA GLN A 60 -19.32 6.87 10.08
C GLN A 60 -19.36 5.45 10.67
N ASN A 61 -18.20 4.83 10.91
CA ASN A 61 -18.09 3.52 11.57
C ASN A 61 -17.48 3.64 12.98
N GLU A 62 -17.72 4.78 13.64
CA GLU A 62 -17.08 5.14 14.91
C GLU A 62 -17.35 4.12 16.03
N PHE A 63 -18.56 3.58 16.13
CA PHE A 63 -18.91 2.60 17.16
C PHE A 63 -18.12 1.30 17.04
N ALA A 64 -18.09 0.72 15.83
CA ALA A 64 -17.32 -0.50 15.59
C ALA A 64 -15.81 -0.26 15.74
N ASN A 65 -15.32 0.93 15.38
CA ASN A 65 -13.92 1.31 15.62
C ASN A 65 -13.61 1.43 17.11
N ALA A 66 -14.46 2.11 17.89
CA ALA A 66 -14.31 2.24 19.33
C ALA A 66 -14.30 0.88 20.01
N LEU A 67 -15.20 -0.04 19.61
CA LEU A 67 -15.24 -1.41 20.11
C LEU A 67 -13.96 -2.18 19.77
N ALA A 68 -13.46 -2.09 18.54
CA ALA A 68 -12.22 -2.75 18.15
C ALA A 68 -11.01 -2.20 18.95
N THR A 69 -10.96 -0.88 19.16
CA THR A 69 -9.92 -0.23 19.98
C THR A 69 -10.01 -0.68 21.43
N LEU A 70 -11.18 -0.63 22.06
CA LEU A 70 -11.38 -1.11 23.43
C LEU A 70 -11.01 -2.60 23.57
N SER A 71 -11.44 -3.43 22.62
CA SER A 71 -11.10 -4.86 22.61
C SER A 71 -9.60 -5.10 22.49
N SER A 72 -8.87 -4.26 21.76
CA SER A 72 -7.41 -4.37 21.63
C SER A 72 -6.65 -4.01 22.92
N MET A 73 -7.28 -3.26 23.82
CA MET A 73 -6.69 -2.87 25.10
C MET A 73 -6.89 -3.92 26.20
N ILE A 74 -7.81 -4.87 26.02
CA ILE A 74 -8.09 -5.93 26.99
C ILE A 74 -6.97 -6.98 26.93
N GLN A 75 -6.21 -7.10 28.01
CA GLN A 75 -5.22 -8.17 28.17
C GLN A 75 -5.93 -9.47 28.57
N HIS A 76 -6.01 -10.45 27.65
CA HIS A 76 -6.52 -11.77 27.96
C HIS A 76 -5.45 -12.62 28.67
N PRO A 77 -5.79 -13.37 29.74
CA PRO A 77 -4.83 -14.18 30.51
C PRO A 77 -4.19 -15.33 29.70
N ASN A 78 -4.82 -15.73 28.59
CA ASN A 78 -4.25 -16.72 27.66
C ASN A 78 -3.42 -16.00 26.58
N LYS A 79 -2.09 -16.15 26.63
CA LYS A 79 -1.09 -15.64 25.68
C LYS A 79 -1.20 -16.19 24.23
N ASN A 80 -2.29 -16.91 23.90
CA ASN A 80 -2.40 -17.73 22.69
C ASN A 80 -3.21 -17.09 21.55
N TYR A 81 -3.46 -15.79 21.56
CA TYR A 81 -4.11 -15.15 20.40
C TYR A 81 -3.31 -13.95 19.91
N ILE A 82 -2.74 -14.14 18.72
CA ILE A 82 -2.09 -13.16 17.84
C ILE A 82 -1.10 -12.28 18.60
N ASN A 83 0.20 -12.56 18.47
CA ASN A 83 1.24 -11.61 18.86
C ASN A 83 0.78 -10.23 18.39
N PRO A 84 0.61 -9.26 19.31
CA PRO A 84 0.40 -7.88 18.93
C PRO A 84 1.40 -7.57 17.83
N ILE A 85 0.94 -6.94 16.74
CA ILE A 85 1.90 -6.40 15.79
C ILE A 85 2.65 -5.37 16.60
N ASP A 86 3.91 -5.65 16.89
CA ASP A 86 4.81 -4.69 17.53
C ASP A 86 4.98 -3.54 16.54
N ILE A 87 4.15 -2.52 16.70
CA ILE A 87 4.25 -1.28 15.94
C ILE A 87 5.25 -0.43 16.73
N GLU A 88 6.52 -0.55 16.36
CA GLU A 88 7.49 0.48 16.71
C GLU A 88 7.08 1.76 15.97
N ILE A 89 6.53 2.72 16.72
CA ILE A 89 6.46 4.10 16.26
C ILE A 89 7.90 4.60 16.25
N ARG A 90 8.53 4.57 15.07
CA ARG A 90 9.81 5.24 14.85
C ARG A 90 9.51 6.70 14.55
N ASP A 91 10.20 7.62 15.20
CA ASP A 91 10.17 9.05 14.83
C ASP A 91 10.70 9.31 13.40
N GLN A 92 11.23 8.27 12.74
CA GLN A 92 11.52 8.29 11.31
C GLN A 92 10.23 8.05 10.50
N HIS A 93 9.88 9.06 9.71
CA HIS A 93 8.77 9.04 8.76
C HIS A 93 8.75 7.74 7.95
N ALA A 94 7.56 7.13 7.81
CA ALA A 94 7.31 5.96 6.97
C ALA A 94 7.73 6.25 5.52
N TYR A 95 8.97 5.89 5.16
CA TYR A 95 9.60 6.14 3.85
C TYR A 95 9.01 7.39 3.16
N CYS A 96 9.11 8.54 3.84
CA CYS A 96 8.97 9.78 3.11
C CYS A 96 10.06 9.70 2.05
N PHE A 97 9.72 9.80 0.77
CA PHE A 97 10.69 10.06 -0.29
C PHE A 97 11.26 11.46 -0.02
N HIS A 98 12.05 11.60 1.05
CA HIS A 98 13.06 12.63 1.09
C HIS A 98 13.97 12.30 -0.07
N VAL A 99 13.77 13.05 -1.16
CA VAL A 99 14.74 13.11 -2.23
C VAL A 99 15.92 13.86 -1.61
N TYR A 100 16.77 13.14 -0.89
CA TYR A 100 18.03 13.72 -0.42
C TYR A 100 18.84 14.11 -1.64
N GLU A 101 19.49 15.27 -1.59
CA GLU A 101 20.60 15.53 -2.50
C GLU A 101 21.64 14.45 -2.26
N GLU A 102 21.97 13.69 -3.31
CA GLU A 102 23.12 12.80 -3.25
C GLU A 102 24.36 13.67 -2.94
N PRO A 103 25.35 13.17 -2.19
CA PRO A 103 26.55 13.95 -1.81
C PRO A 103 27.32 14.54 -2.99
N ASP A 104 27.09 14.04 -4.21
CA ASP A 104 27.70 14.49 -5.45
C ASP A 104 26.91 15.59 -6.18
N GLY A 105 25.82 16.09 -5.58
CA GLY A 105 24.94 17.12 -6.13
C GLY A 105 24.13 16.68 -7.35
N LYS A 106 24.11 15.38 -7.66
CA LYS A 106 23.38 14.85 -8.81
C LYS A 106 22.04 14.27 -8.39
N PRO A 107 21.04 14.26 -9.28
CA PRO A 107 19.80 13.56 -9.02
C PRO A 107 20.07 12.07 -8.73
N TRP A 108 19.31 11.49 -7.80
CA TRP A 108 19.39 10.07 -7.44
C TRP A 108 19.30 9.11 -8.65
N TYR A 109 18.64 9.54 -9.72
CA TYR A 109 18.48 8.77 -10.95
C TYR A 109 19.56 9.03 -12.01
N HIS A 110 20.56 9.88 -11.74
CA HIS A 110 21.59 10.27 -12.71
C HIS A 110 22.31 9.07 -13.34
N GLY A 111 22.69 8.07 -12.52
CA GLY A 111 23.35 6.85 -13.01
C GLY A 111 22.45 6.03 -13.95
N ILE A 112 21.15 5.97 -13.68
CA ILE A 112 20.16 5.26 -14.50
C ILE A 112 19.93 6.01 -15.81
N ARG A 113 19.74 7.34 -15.74
CA ARG A 113 19.58 8.21 -16.91
C ARG A 113 20.78 8.10 -17.85
N LYS A 114 22.00 8.19 -17.30
CA LYS A 114 23.23 8.04 -18.10
C LYS A 114 23.29 6.68 -18.80
N PHE A 115 22.99 5.60 -18.08
CA PHE A 115 22.95 4.26 -18.67
C PHE A 115 21.88 4.11 -19.75
N LEU A 116 20.69 4.70 -19.56
CA LEU A 116 19.63 4.65 -20.58
C LEU A 116 20.00 5.44 -21.84
N ALA A 117 20.70 6.57 -21.68
CA ALA A 117 21.15 7.42 -22.79
C ALA A 117 22.33 6.82 -23.56
N THR A 118 23.40 6.38 -22.87
CA THR A 118 24.66 5.97 -23.51
C THR A 118 24.87 4.47 -23.57
N ARG A 119 24.08 3.68 -22.82
CA ARG A 119 24.29 2.22 -22.62
C ARG A 119 25.63 1.85 -22.00
N GLU A 120 26.33 2.82 -21.42
CA GLU A 120 27.63 2.62 -20.77
C GLU A 120 27.50 2.32 -19.28
N TYR A 121 28.37 1.45 -18.79
CA TYR A 121 28.46 1.13 -17.36
C TYR A 121 29.49 2.04 -16.67
N PRO A 122 29.38 2.24 -15.35
CA PRO A 122 30.46 2.87 -14.58
C PRO A 122 31.77 2.11 -14.77
N LYS A 123 32.88 2.84 -14.93
CA LYS A 123 34.21 2.29 -15.29
C LYS A 123 34.65 1.12 -14.40
N ASN A 124 34.30 1.16 -13.11
CA ASN A 124 34.71 0.15 -12.11
C ASN A 124 33.56 -0.79 -11.69
N ALA A 125 32.48 -0.88 -12.47
CA ALA A 125 31.32 -1.70 -12.10
C ALA A 125 31.61 -3.21 -12.24
N THR A 126 31.33 -3.97 -11.19
CA THR A 126 31.37 -5.45 -11.22
C THR A 126 30.25 -6.01 -12.10
N ASN A 127 30.38 -7.26 -12.55
CA ASN A 127 29.34 -7.94 -13.33
C ASN A 127 27.99 -8.00 -12.60
N GLY A 128 28.01 -8.13 -11.27
CA GLY A 128 26.82 -8.07 -10.43
C GLY A 128 26.14 -6.71 -10.49
N GLN A 129 26.91 -5.62 -10.34
CA GLN A 129 26.40 -4.24 -10.44
C GLN A 129 25.86 -3.92 -11.84
N LYS A 130 26.54 -4.38 -12.91
CA LYS A 130 26.05 -4.23 -14.29
C LYS A 130 24.72 -4.96 -14.52
N ARG A 131 24.54 -6.14 -13.92
CA ARG A 131 23.27 -6.89 -13.96
C ARG A 131 22.18 -6.18 -13.16
N ALA A 132 22.50 -5.67 -11.97
CA ALA A 132 21.56 -4.92 -11.14
C ALA A 132 21.09 -3.65 -11.86
N LEU A 133 22.00 -2.88 -12.46
CA LEU A 133 21.68 -1.67 -13.21
C LEU A 133 20.76 -1.95 -14.40
N ARG A 134 21.01 -3.02 -15.17
CA ARG A 134 20.10 -3.44 -16.26
C ARG A 134 18.69 -3.75 -15.77
N ARG A 135 18.59 -4.51 -14.68
CA ARG A 135 17.28 -4.88 -14.08
C ARG A 135 16.54 -3.65 -13.57
N LEU A 136 17.26 -2.74 -12.92
CA LEU A 136 16.72 -1.49 -12.42
C LEU A 136 16.26 -0.58 -13.57
N ALA A 137 17.11 -0.37 -14.58
CA ALA A 137 16.82 0.49 -15.73
C ALA A 137 15.60 0.02 -16.54
N ASN A 138 15.26 -1.27 -16.55
CA ASN A 138 14.03 -1.77 -17.18
C ASN A 138 12.75 -1.19 -16.53
N GLN A 139 12.82 -0.71 -15.30
CA GLN A 139 11.71 -0.04 -14.64
C GLN A 139 11.56 1.42 -15.08
N PHE A 140 12.49 1.95 -15.87
CA PHE A 140 12.54 3.36 -16.26
C PHE A 140 12.52 3.56 -17.77
N PHE A 141 11.95 4.69 -18.18
CA PHE A 141 11.84 5.13 -19.55
C PHE A 141 12.43 6.54 -19.66
N LEU A 142 13.20 6.80 -20.71
CA LEU A 142 13.78 8.11 -20.98
C LEU A 142 13.13 8.67 -22.25
N ASN A 143 12.49 9.83 -22.15
CA ASN A 143 11.88 10.53 -23.27
C ASN A 143 12.50 11.93 -23.39
N GLY A 144 13.41 12.10 -24.34
CA GLY A 144 14.30 13.27 -24.37
C GLY A 144 15.10 13.35 -23.07
N ASP A 145 15.01 14.50 -22.39
CA ASP A 145 15.68 14.71 -21.09
C ASP A 145 14.85 14.28 -19.88
N VAL A 146 13.58 13.93 -20.08
CA VAL A 146 12.65 13.62 -18.99
C VAL A 146 12.65 12.11 -18.73
N MET A 147 12.89 11.75 -17.46
CA MET A 147 12.91 10.36 -17.02
C MET A 147 11.58 9.99 -16.36
N TYR A 148 11.08 8.80 -16.67
CA TYR A 148 9.83 8.25 -16.14
C TYR A 148 10.06 6.89 -15.50
N LYS A 149 9.39 6.64 -14.39
CA LYS A 149 9.27 5.31 -13.77
C LYS A 149 8.00 4.64 -14.24
N ARG A 150 8.11 3.41 -14.72
CA ARG A 150 6.97 2.56 -15.09
C ARG A 150 6.28 2.05 -13.84
N THR A 151 4.97 2.20 -13.78
CA THR A 151 4.14 1.62 -12.73
C THR A 151 3.52 0.30 -13.20
N PRO A 152 3.11 -0.60 -12.28
CA PRO A 152 2.55 -1.90 -12.64
C PRO A 152 1.27 -1.85 -13.48
N ASP A 153 0.54 -0.73 -13.42
CA ASP A 153 -0.69 -0.41 -14.13
C ASP A 153 -0.46 0.27 -15.48
N LEU A 154 0.76 0.17 -16.04
CA LEU A 154 1.17 0.81 -17.31
C LEU A 154 1.25 2.34 -17.27
N GLY A 155 1.09 2.96 -16.09
CA GLY A 155 1.31 4.38 -15.89
C GLY A 155 2.80 4.77 -15.94
N LEU A 156 3.03 6.08 -16.07
CA LEU A 156 4.36 6.70 -16.06
C LEU A 156 4.39 7.82 -15.02
N LEU A 157 5.31 7.71 -14.06
CA LEU A 157 5.57 8.76 -13.07
C LEU A 157 6.83 9.51 -13.46
N ARG A 158 6.75 10.84 -13.60
CA ARG A 158 7.94 11.67 -13.84
C ARG A 158 8.88 11.58 -12.64
N CYS A 159 10.14 11.30 -12.91
CA CYS A 159 11.19 11.35 -11.89
C CYS A 159 11.66 12.79 -11.77
N VAL A 160 11.72 13.25 -10.52
CA VAL A 160 12.11 14.61 -10.16
C VAL A 160 13.29 14.56 -9.20
N ASP A 161 14.13 15.58 -9.26
CA ASP A 161 15.22 15.77 -8.29
C ASP A 161 14.74 16.51 -7.03
N ALA A 162 15.65 16.73 -6.08
CA ALA A 162 15.31 17.33 -4.79
C ALA A 162 14.80 18.77 -4.92
N ALA A 163 15.43 19.56 -5.80
CA ALA A 163 15.07 20.95 -6.03
C ALA A 163 13.70 21.04 -6.73
N GLU A 164 13.50 20.24 -7.77
CA GLU A 164 12.24 20.17 -8.50
C GLU A 164 11.09 19.64 -7.63
N ALA A 165 11.34 18.64 -6.78
CA ALA A 165 10.36 18.16 -5.82
C ALA A 165 9.94 19.23 -4.83
N THR A 166 10.89 20.04 -4.34
CA THR A 166 10.61 21.15 -3.41
C THR A 166 9.72 22.20 -4.08
N MET A 167 10.07 22.62 -5.31
CA MET A 167 9.25 23.56 -6.09
C MET A 167 7.83 23.04 -6.32
N LEU A 168 7.69 21.77 -6.74
CA LEU A 168 6.38 21.16 -6.99
C LEU A 168 5.52 21.11 -5.73
N LEU A 169 6.12 20.82 -4.57
CA LEU A 169 5.40 20.83 -3.30
C LEU A 169 4.94 22.24 -2.93
N GLU A 170 5.74 23.26 -3.18
CA GLU A 170 5.35 24.66 -2.97
C GLU A 170 4.19 25.07 -3.90
N GLU A 171 4.25 24.73 -5.20
CA GLU A 171 3.17 25.00 -6.16
C GLU A 171 1.86 24.32 -5.75
N ILE A 172 1.91 23.03 -5.40
CA ILE A 172 0.73 22.26 -4.97
C ILE A 172 0.10 22.86 -3.71
N HIS A 173 0.92 23.30 -2.74
CA HIS A 173 0.41 23.94 -1.53
C HIS A 173 -0.11 25.36 -1.77
N ALA A 174 0.42 26.08 -2.77
CA ALA A 174 -0.05 27.40 -3.16
C ALA A 174 -1.40 27.37 -3.90
N GLY A 175 -1.84 26.20 -4.40
CA GLY A 175 -3.15 26.02 -5.02
C GLY A 175 -3.28 26.64 -6.42
N THR A 176 -2.16 26.88 -7.09
CA THR A 176 -2.07 27.19 -8.54
C THR A 176 -1.89 25.92 -9.35
#